data_AF-A0A9P0M0M9-F1
#
_entry.id   AF-A0A9P0M0M9-F1
#
_cell.length_a   1.000
_cell.length_b   1.000
_cell.length_c   1.000
_cell.angle_alpha   90.00
_cell.angle_beta   90.00
_cell.angle_gamma   90.00
#
_symmetry.space_group_name_H-M   'P 1'
#
loop_
_entity.id
_entity.type
_entity.pdbx_description
1 polymer ?
#
loop_
_entity_poly.entity_id
_entity_poly.type
_entity_poly.pdbx_seq_one_letter_code
_entity_poly.pdbx_strand_id
1 'polypeptide(L)'
;MSAITFNVQDVVFWAAYVPCDSQHKDAVQLTLEQIDVIRRLTEQYHPRLTLCTSSEDIKSAHKQQQMCSLIGVEGGHSLADSLAVLRTLYHMVIKEMNRIGMIVDLSHVSVHTMHDALEVSKAPVIFSHSSAHALCNSTRNVPDDTLRKLALNRGVIMVNFYSLFLTCREVSTIADAVELIGTGKWTVDDLKKLAGLNFLRVFQEVEKIRDEFRRANVPPYEEVITPRPKDNNCTSQLV
;
A
#
# COMPACT_ATOMS: atom_id res chain seq x y z
N MET A 1 23.69 -14.25 -21.95
CA MET A 1 22.53 -13.50 -21.40
C MET A 1 22.08 -14.25 -20.16
N SER A 2 22.13 -13.65 -18.96
CA SER A 2 21.57 -14.25 -17.76
C SER A 2 20.04 -14.09 -17.79
N ALA A 3 19.31 -15.20 -17.61
CA ALA A 3 17.88 -15.12 -17.34
C ALA A 3 17.70 -14.59 -15.92
N ILE A 4 17.00 -13.48 -15.75
CA ILE A 4 16.51 -13.05 -14.42
C ILE A 4 15.35 -13.98 -14.06
N THR A 5 15.66 -15.06 -13.35
CA THR A 5 14.68 -15.88 -12.65
C THR A 5 14.17 -15.10 -11.44
N PHE A 6 13.08 -14.36 -11.63
CA PHE A 6 12.24 -13.93 -10.53
C PHE A 6 11.67 -15.17 -9.84
N ASN A 7 12.04 -15.39 -8.58
CA ASN A 7 11.30 -16.29 -7.71
C ASN A 7 10.09 -15.51 -7.19
N VAL A 8 8.95 -16.17 -7.04
CA VAL A 8 7.65 -15.49 -6.81
C VAL A 8 7.47 -15.01 -5.36
N GLN A 9 8.56 -14.83 -4.60
CA GLN A 9 8.59 -14.51 -3.18
C GLN A 9 9.72 -13.52 -2.80
N ASP A 10 10.25 -12.78 -3.76
CA ASP A 10 11.35 -11.82 -3.54
C ASP A 10 10.93 -10.57 -2.71
N VAL A 11 9.63 -10.28 -2.59
CA VAL A 11 9.08 -9.13 -1.85
C VAL A 11 7.83 -9.53 -1.06
N VAL A 12 7.72 -9.06 0.18
CA VAL A 12 6.54 -9.19 1.06
C VAL A 12 6.16 -7.83 1.64
N PHE A 13 4.88 -7.47 1.57
CA PHE A 13 4.30 -6.38 2.36
C PHE A 13 3.71 -6.94 3.65
N TRP A 14 4.26 -6.52 4.78
CA TRP A 14 3.72 -6.81 6.11
C TRP A 14 2.72 -5.73 6.49
N ALA A 15 1.47 -6.13 6.76
CA ALA A 15 0.42 -5.22 7.21
C ALA A 15 0.58 -4.92 8.71
N ALA A 16 0.98 -3.70 9.04
CA ALA A 16 0.85 -3.12 10.38
C ALA A 16 -0.62 -2.68 10.58
N TYR A 17 -1.50 -3.67 10.68
CA TYR A 17 -2.95 -3.51 10.91
C TYR A 17 -3.25 -3.35 12.41
N VAL A 18 -4.22 -2.48 12.73
CA VAL A 18 -4.82 -2.37 14.07
C VAL A 18 -6.36 -2.33 13.96
N PRO A 19 -7.12 -2.97 14.86
CA PRO A 19 -8.59 -3.01 14.77
C PRO A 19 -9.22 -1.61 14.79
N CYS A 20 -10.30 -1.41 14.03
CA CYS A 20 -11.01 -0.13 13.98
C CYS A 20 -11.51 0.34 15.37
N ASP A 21 -11.80 -0.59 16.28
CA ASP A 21 -12.21 -0.29 17.66
C ASP A 21 -11.13 0.44 18.49
N SER A 22 -9.88 0.49 18.03
CA SER A 22 -8.79 1.29 18.63
C SER A 22 -8.81 2.77 18.22
N GLN A 23 -9.67 3.15 17.25
CA GLN A 23 -9.81 4.53 16.79
C GLN A 23 -10.24 5.46 17.94
N HIS A 24 -9.58 6.62 18.03
CA HIS A 24 -9.73 7.57 19.14
C HIS A 24 -9.50 6.94 20.54
N LYS A 25 -8.65 5.90 20.61
CA LYS A 25 -8.12 5.28 21.84
C LYS A 25 -6.60 5.11 21.74
N ASP A 26 -6.15 3.93 21.31
CA ASP A 26 -4.78 3.40 21.38
C ASP A 26 -4.20 3.01 20.01
N ALA A 27 -4.92 3.25 18.91
CA ALA A 27 -4.51 2.89 17.54
C ALA A 27 -3.06 3.27 17.18
N VAL A 28 -2.58 4.42 17.65
CA VAL A 28 -1.21 4.90 17.41
C VAL A 28 -0.17 4.01 18.10
N GLN A 29 -0.40 3.65 19.37
CA GLN A 29 0.47 2.77 20.14
C GLN A 29 0.51 1.38 19.51
N LEU A 30 -0.66 0.79 19.24
CA LEU A 30 -0.79 -0.51 18.60
C LEU A 30 -0.10 -0.54 17.23
N THR A 31 -0.14 0.56 16.47
CA THR A 31 0.52 0.63 15.15
C THR A 31 2.05 0.63 15.31
N LEU A 32 2.58 1.34 16.31
CA LEU A 32 4.02 1.33 16.61
C LEU A 32 4.50 -0.04 17.12
N GLU A 33 3.70 -0.72 17.96
CA GLU A 33 3.97 -2.09 18.42
C GLU A 33 3.97 -3.10 17.25
N GLN A 34 3.02 -2.98 16.31
CA GLN A 34 2.99 -3.82 15.10
C GLN A 34 4.20 -3.58 14.19
N ILE A 35 4.63 -2.31 14.02
CA ILE A 35 5.85 -1.96 13.27
C ILE A 35 7.09 -2.55 13.96
N ASP A 36 7.20 -2.45 15.29
CA ASP A 36 8.29 -3.03 16.08
C ASP A 36 8.33 -4.57 15.97
N VAL A 37 7.18 -5.25 16.06
CA VAL A 37 7.08 -6.71 15.85
C VAL A 37 7.59 -7.10 14.46
N ILE A 38 7.18 -6.40 13.39
CA ILE A 38 7.64 -6.68 12.02
C ILE A 38 9.15 -6.45 11.90
N ARG A 39 9.68 -5.35 12.47
CA ARG A 39 11.12 -5.07 12.44
C ARG A 39 11.92 -6.14 13.16
N ARG A 40 11.58 -6.48 14.40
CA ARG A 40 12.24 -7.55 15.16
C ARG A 40 12.13 -8.91 14.46
N LEU A 41 11.03 -9.19 13.77
CA LEU A 41 10.87 -10.40 12.94
C LEU A 41 11.86 -10.41 11.76
N THR A 42 12.02 -9.27 11.05
CA THR A 42 13.00 -9.18 9.95
C THR A 42 14.44 -9.28 10.46
N GLU A 43 14.76 -8.64 11.58
CA GLU A 43 16.08 -8.68 12.22
C GLU A 43 16.42 -10.11 12.71
N GLN A 44 15.46 -10.81 13.35
CA GLN A 44 15.62 -12.20 13.83
C GLN A 44 15.86 -13.23 12.70
N TYR A 45 15.29 -12.98 11.51
CA TYR A 45 15.40 -13.89 10.36
C TYR A 45 16.31 -13.37 9.23
N HIS A 46 17.14 -12.36 9.51
CA HIS A 46 18.17 -11.88 8.58
C HIS A 46 19.27 -12.96 8.36
N PRO A 47 19.82 -13.15 7.14
CA PRO A 47 19.55 -12.42 5.90
C PRO A 47 18.36 -12.92 5.08
N ARG A 48 17.65 -13.97 5.51
CA ARG A 48 16.51 -14.54 4.75
C ARG A 48 15.37 -13.54 4.61
N LEU A 49 15.06 -12.80 5.68
CA LEU A 49 14.23 -11.60 5.64
C LEU A 49 15.14 -10.37 5.76
N THR A 50 14.91 -9.35 4.94
CA THR A 50 15.64 -8.07 5.02
C THR A 50 14.64 -6.93 4.92
N LEU A 51 14.65 -6.03 5.91
CA LEU A 51 13.82 -4.83 5.89
C LEU A 51 14.23 -3.92 4.72
N CYS A 52 13.25 -3.49 3.93
CA CYS A 52 13.42 -2.62 2.78
C CYS A 52 12.69 -1.29 2.98
N THR A 53 13.18 -0.22 2.34
CA THR A 53 12.57 1.11 2.37
C THR A 53 12.54 1.82 1.01
N SER A 54 13.20 1.27 -0.01
CA SER A 54 13.33 1.85 -1.36
C SER A 54 13.21 0.80 -2.47
N SER A 55 13.09 1.26 -3.71
CA SER A 55 13.11 0.39 -4.89
C SER A 55 14.49 -0.23 -5.18
N GLU A 56 15.59 0.38 -4.71
CA GLU A 56 16.92 -0.24 -4.85
C GLU A 56 17.19 -1.28 -3.75
N ASP A 57 16.55 -1.18 -2.58
CA ASP A 57 16.57 -2.25 -1.57
C ASP A 57 15.94 -3.52 -2.16
N ILE A 58 14.79 -3.42 -2.84
CA ILE A 58 14.15 -4.54 -3.56
C ILE A 58 15.13 -5.17 -4.55
N LYS A 59 15.74 -4.36 -5.41
CA LYS A 59 16.72 -4.84 -6.40
C LYS A 59 17.94 -5.48 -5.75
N SER A 60 18.37 -4.98 -4.59
CA SER A 60 19.55 -5.46 -3.87
C SER A 60 19.27 -6.73 -3.08
N ALA A 61 18.09 -6.86 -2.47
CA ALA A 61 17.62 -8.08 -1.83
C ALA A 61 17.44 -9.21 -2.87
N HIS A 62 16.80 -8.93 -4.02
CA HIS A 62 16.67 -9.89 -5.13
C HIS A 62 18.05 -10.36 -5.65
N LYS A 63 19.01 -9.44 -5.88
CA LYS A 63 20.41 -9.80 -6.25
C LYS A 63 21.09 -10.70 -5.20
N GLN A 64 20.71 -10.56 -3.92
CA GLN A 64 21.23 -11.35 -2.80
C GLN A 64 20.37 -12.59 -2.46
N GLN A 65 19.30 -12.86 -3.22
CA GLN A 65 18.33 -13.94 -2.97
C GLN A 65 17.64 -13.87 -1.59
N GLN A 66 17.40 -12.65 -1.10
CA GLN A 66 16.75 -12.35 0.18
C GLN A 66 15.30 -11.91 -0.02
N MET A 67 14.41 -12.22 0.93
CA MET A 67 13.02 -11.74 0.91
C MET A 67 12.96 -10.29 1.42
N CYS A 68 12.74 -9.36 0.50
CA CYS A 68 12.58 -7.94 0.80
C CYS A 68 11.27 -7.70 1.56
N SER A 69 11.37 -7.24 2.79
CA SER A 69 10.23 -7.02 3.69
C SER A 69 9.92 -5.53 3.77
N LEU A 70 8.77 -5.14 3.23
CA LEU A 70 8.20 -3.79 3.28
C LEU A 70 7.10 -3.74 4.34
N ILE A 71 6.82 -2.55 4.88
CA ILE A 71 5.75 -2.33 5.87
C ILE A 71 4.68 -1.43 5.26
N GLY A 72 3.42 -1.84 5.33
CA GLY A 72 2.25 -1.01 5.05
C GLY A 72 1.39 -0.85 6.30
N VAL A 73 1.05 0.38 6.68
CA VAL A 73 0.11 0.64 7.78
C VAL A 73 -1.31 0.53 7.24
N GLU A 74 -2.15 -0.32 7.83
CA GLU A 74 -3.51 -0.56 7.36
C GLU A 74 -4.52 0.21 8.21
N GLY A 75 -5.06 1.29 7.63
CA GLY A 75 -6.11 2.13 8.23
C GLY A 75 -5.67 3.54 8.59
N GLY A 76 -6.53 4.52 8.30
CA GLY A 76 -6.30 5.94 8.63
C GLY A 76 -6.50 6.29 10.11
N HIS A 77 -7.10 5.41 10.89
CA HIS A 77 -7.31 5.59 12.34
C HIS A 77 -6.02 5.49 13.16
N SER A 78 -5.00 4.77 12.65
CA SER A 78 -3.63 4.71 13.17
C SER A 78 -2.94 6.07 13.31
N LEU A 79 -3.53 7.13 12.74
CA LEU A 79 -2.95 8.47 12.63
C LEU A 79 -3.53 9.47 13.64
N ALA A 80 -4.62 9.09 14.32
CA ALA A 80 -5.35 9.90 15.32
C ALA A 80 -5.61 11.37 14.91
N ASP A 81 -5.92 11.61 13.63
CA ASP A 81 -6.15 12.93 13.00
C ASP A 81 -5.01 13.97 13.21
N SER A 82 -3.87 13.57 13.77
CA SER A 82 -2.84 14.49 14.26
C SER A 82 -1.70 14.61 13.26
N LEU A 83 -1.52 15.79 12.67
CA LEU A 83 -0.48 16.00 11.67
C LEU A 83 0.92 15.59 12.17
N ALA A 84 1.23 15.77 13.46
CA ALA A 84 2.50 15.29 14.04
C ALA A 84 2.63 13.76 14.10
N VAL A 85 1.53 13.03 14.34
CA VAL A 85 1.54 11.56 14.50
C VAL A 85 1.92 10.88 13.19
N LEU A 86 1.14 11.08 12.11
CA LEU A 86 1.66 10.61 10.82
C LEU A 86 2.86 11.47 10.38
N ARG A 87 3.22 12.69 10.84
CA ARG A 87 4.56 13.29 10.54
C ARG A 87 5.73 12.57 11.24
N THR A 88 5.44 11.57 12.07
CA THR A 88 6.37 10.51 12.50
C THR A 88 6.47 9.35 11.46
N LEU A 89 5.85 9.50 10.27
CA LEU A 89 5.73 8.55 9.16
C LEU A 89 5.67 9.26 7.76
N TYR A 90 4.58 9.98 7.38
CA TYR A 90 4.53 11.44 7.05
C TYR A 90 3.10 11.97 6.65
N HIS A 91 2.51 12.98 7.37
CA HIS A 91 1.08 13.42 7.31
C HIS A 91 0.70 14.64 6.42
N MET A 92 -0.25 14.44 5.49
CA MET A 92 -1.27 15.39 4.96
C MET A 92 -1.91 14.73 3.73
N VAL A 93 -2.71 13.70 4.03
CA VAL A 93 -2.40 12.31 3.64
C VAL A 93 -1.66 12.22 2.29
N ILE A 94 -2.37 12.34 1.17
CA ILE A 94 -1.81 12.09 -0.17
C ILE A 94 -0.73 13.11 -0.58
N LYS A 95 -0.88 14.40 -0.28
CA LYS A 95 0.09 15.43 -0.68
C LYS A 95 1.45 15.22 0.00
N GLU A 96 1.43 14.88 1.29
CA GLU A 96 2.65 14.61 2.04
C GLU A 96 3.23 13.23 1.70
N MET A 97 2.40 12.20 1.53
CA MET A 97 2.85 10.89 1.03
C MET A 97 3.58 11.03 -0.30
N ASN A 98 3.08 11.87 -1.23
CA ASN A 98 3.81 12.21 -2.45
C ASN A 98 5.13 12.97 -2.17
N ARG A 99 5.14 13.96 -1.26
CA ARG A 99 6.34 14.75 -0.91
C ARG A 99 7.47 13.88 -0.35
N ILE A 100 7.14 12.85 0.42
CA ILE A 100 8.10 11.99 1.13
C ILE A 100 8.36 10.63 0.47
N GLY A 101 7.57 10.25 -0.54
CA GLY A 101 7.75 9.02 -1.30
C GLY A 101 7.11 7.79 -0.65
N MET A 102 6.00 7.99 0.08
CA MET A 102 5.15 6.90 0.56
C MET A 102 4.07 6.59 -0.48
N ILE A 103 3.85 5.30 -0.70
CA ILE A 103 2.86 4.80 -1.66
C ILE A 103 1.45 4.95 -1.05
N VAL A 104 0.53 5.53 -1.81
CA VAL A 104 -0.90 5.63 -1.42
C VAL A 104 -1.59 4.31 -1.77
N ASP A 105 -2.18 3.63 -0.78
CA ASP A 105 -3.07 2.48 -0.98
C ASP A 105 -4.53 2.89 -0.87
N LEU A 106 -5.37 2.38 -1.78
CA LEU A 106 -6.80 2.64 -1.87
C LEU A 106 -7.65 1.39 -1.58
N SER A 107 -7.05 0.33 -1.04
CA SER A 107 -7.82 -0.77 -0.43
C SER A 107 -8.60 -0.26 0.80
N HIS A 108 -9.75 -0.88 1.10
CA HIS A 108 -10.73 -0.46 2.14
C HIS A 108 -11.42 0.91 1.98
N VAL A 109 -10.96 1.83 1.13
CA VAL A 109 -11.58 3.17 1.00
C VAL A 109 -12.88 3.16 0.18
N SER A 110 -13.72 4.20 0.31
CA SER A 110 -14.95 4.35 -0.47
C SER A 110 -14.66 4.74 -1.94
N VAL A 111 -15.59 4.45 -2.87
CA VAL A 111 -15.42 4.81 -4.30
C VAL A 111 -15.19 6.32 -4.52
N HIS A 112 -15.86 7.18 -3.74
CA HIS A 112 -15.60 8.63 -3.74
C HIS A 112 -14.13 8.91 -3.36
N THR A 113 -13.68 8.34 -2.24
CA THR A 113 -12.29 8.46 -1.78
C THR A 113 -11.28 7.92 -2.81
N MET A 114 -11.61 6.86 -3.57
CA MET A 114 -10.77 6.37 -4.67
C MET A 114 -10.63 7.43 -5.77
N HIS A 115 -11.73 8.09 -6.15
CA HIS A 115 -11.71 9.15 -7.15
C HIS A 115 -10.92 10.38 -6.68
N ASP A 116 -11.20 10.88 -5.48
CA ASP A 116 -10.54 12.05 -4.91
C ASP A 116 -9.02 11.82 -4.81
N ALA A 117 -8.63 10.61 -4.39
CA ALA A 117 -7.22 10.23 -4.29
C ALA A 117 -6.50 10.16 -5.65
N LEU A 118 -7.16 9.59 -6.67
CA LEU A 118 -6.64 9.50 -8.03
C LEU A 118 -6.54 10.86 -8.73
N GLU A 119 -7.32 11.85 -8.29
CA GLU A 119 -7.28 13.23 -8.81
C GLU A 119 -6.23 14.10 -8.09
N VAL A 120 -6.08 13.94 -6.76
CA VAL A 120 -5.12 14.70 -5.95
C VAL A 120 -3.68 14.19 -6.10
N SER A 121 -3.47 12.88 -6.20
CA SER A 121 -2.12 12.29 -6.15
C SER A 121 -1.26 12.66 -7.36
N LYS A 122 -0.05 13.16 -7.08
CA LYS A 122 1.01 13.43 -8.08
C LYS A 122 1.86 12.20 -8.40
N ALA A 123 1.79 11.16 -7.57
CA ALA A 123 2.46 9.89 -7.80
C ALA A 123 1.46 8.75 -8.10
N PRO A 124 1.89 7.65 -8.74
CA PRO A 124 1.05 6.49 -8.94
C PRO A 124 0.62 5.84 -7.61
N VAL A 125 -0.65 5.43 -7.52
CA VAL A 125 -1.23 4.79 -6.33
C VAL A 125 -1.32 3.26 -6.48
N ILE A 126 -1.65 2.56 -5.40
CA ILE A 126 -1.95 1.13 -5.43
C ILE A 126 -3.34 0.81 -4.87
N PHE A 127 -3.81 -0.40 -5.19
CA PHE A 127 -4.72 -1.15 -4.34
C PHE A 127 -3.95 -2.41 -3.91
N SER A 128 -3.47 -2.50 -2.67
CA SER A 128 -2.62 -3.62 -2.20
C SER A 128 -3.34 -4.97 -2.13
N HIS A 129 -4.67 -4.98 -1.94
CA HIS A 129 -5.46 -6.21 -1.85
C HIS A 129 -6.95 -5.95 -2.20
N SER A 130 -7.25 -5.67 -3.47
CA SER A 130 -8.64 -5.51 -3.96
C SER A 130 -8.81 -6.15 -5.35
N SER A 131 -10.03 -6.61 -5.67
CA SER A 131 -10.33 -7.33 -6.93
C SER A 131 -11.33 -6.56 -7.82
N ALA A 132 -11.69 -7.10 -8.99
CA ALA A 132 -12.53 -6.39 -9.97
C ALA A 132 -14.02 -6.48 -9.65
N HIS A 133 -14.69 -5.33 -9.52
CA HIS A 133 -16.11 -5.26 -9.11
C HIS A 133 -17.07 -5.85 -10.16
N ALA A 134 -16.69 -5.82 -11.44
CA ALA A 134 -17.45 -6.44 -12.53
C ALA A 134 -17.47 -7.98 -12.48
N LEU A 135 -16.51 -8.62 -11.79
CA LEU A 135 -16.46 -10.08 -11.61
C LEU A 135 -17.13 -10.53 -10.31
N CYS A 136 -17.04 -9.71 -9.26
CA CYS A 136 -17.71 -9.96 -7.99
C CYS A 136 -18.16 -8.63 -7.36
N ASN A 137 -19.48 -8.48 -7.19
CA ASN A 137 -20.15 -7.29 -6.69
C ASN A 137 -19.97 -7.15 -5.16
N SER A 138 -18.78 -6.71 -4.75
CA SER A 138 -18.40 -6.42 -3.38
C SER A 138 -17.94 -4.98 -3.26
N THR A 139 -18.33 -4.28 -2.18
CA THR A 139 -17.87 -2.92 -1.87
C THR A 139 -16.37 -2.85 -1.58
N ARG A 140 -15.68 -4.00 -1.40
CA ARG A 140 -14.21 -4.09 -1.33
C ARG A 140 -13.54 -4.22 -2.70
N ASN A 141 -14.29 -4.33 -3.79
CA ASN A 141 -13.75 -4.43 -5.14
C ASN A 141 -13.83 -3.10 -5.90
N VAL A 142 -12.96 -2.94 -6.90
CA VAL A 142 -12.75 -1.69 -7.63
C VAL A 142 -13.65 -1.62 -8.88
N PRO A 143 -14.48 -0.57 -9.04
CA PRO A 143 -15.28 -0.34 -10.25
C PRO A 143 -14.46 -0.02 -11.50
N ASP A 144 -15.00 -0.35 -12.67
CA ASP A 144 -14.34 -0.19 -13.98
C ASP A 144 -13.90 1.24 -14.31
N ASP A 145 -14.66 2.26 -13.89
CA ASP A 145 -14.31 3.67 -14.09
C ASP A 145 -13.17 4.12 -13.16
N THR A 146 -13.13 3.61 -11.93
CA THR A 146 -11.95 3.73 -11.06
C THR A 146 -10.74 2.99 -11.64
N LEU A 147 -10.92 1.81 -12.25
CA LEU A 147 -9.84 1.11 -12.96
C LEU A 147 -9.31 1.91 -14.16
N ARG A 148 -10.19 2.61 -14.91
CA ARG A 148 -9.79 3.55 -15.97
C ARG A 148 -8.99 4.74 -15.40
N LYS A 149 -9.42 5.34 -14.28
CA LYS A 149 -8.66 6.40 -13.59
C LYS A 149 -7.30 5.89 -13.07
N LEU A 150 -7.24 4.67 -12.51
CA LEU A 150 -5.99 4.04 -12.05
C LEU A 150 -4.99 3.82 -13.20
N ALA A 151 -5.48 3.44 -14.38
CA ALA A 151 -4.64 3.31 -15.58
C ALA A 151 -4.05 4.66 -16.03
N LEU A 152 -4.82 5.76 -15.98
CA LEU A 152 -4.32 7.12 -16.25
C LEU A 152 -3.29 7.58 -15.21
N ASN A 153 -3.53 7.27 -13.93
CA ASN A 153 -2.59 7.51 -12.82
C ASN A 153 -1.33 6.60 -12.88
N ARG A 154 -1.31 5.57 -13.75
CA ARG A 154 -0.22 4.59 -13.93
C ARG A 154 0.03 3.68 -12.71
N GLY A 155 -0.94 3.57 -11.82
CA GLY A 155 -0.89 2.76 -10.60
C GLY A 155 -0.90 1.24 -10.84
N VAL A 156 -1.16 0.47 -9.79
CA VAL A 156 -1.36 -1.00 -9.88
C VAL A 156 -2.43 -1.50 -8.91
N ILE A 157 -3.22 -2.48 -9.34
CA ILE A 157 -4.14 -3.25 -8.49
C ILE A 157 -3.52 -4.62 -8.23
N MET A 158 -3.38 -4.98 -6.97
CA MET A 158 -2.92 -6.28 -6.49
C MET A 158 -4.16 -7.08 -6.06
N VAL A 159 -4.41 -8.19 -6.76
CA VAL A 159 -5.66 -8.94 -6.70
C VAL A 159 -5.81 -9.64 -5.34
N ASN A 160 -7.00 -9.54 -4.75
CA ASN A 160 -7.33 -10.19 -3.49
C ASN A 160 -7.84 -11.62 -3.75
N PHE A 161 -7.29 -12.61 -3.03
CA PHE A 161 -7.66 -14.04 -3.15
C PHE A 161 -8.69 -14.51 -2.10
N TYR A 162 -9.28 -13.60 -1.31
CA TYR A 162 -10.40 -13.94 -0.43
C TYR A 162 -11.65 -14.32 -1.25
N SER A 163 -12.26 -15.47 -0.97
CA SER A 163 -13.31 -16.09 -1.81
C SER A 163 -14.45 -15.13 -2.17
N LEU A 164 -14.95 -14.39 -1.17
CA LEU A 164 -16.07 -13.46 -1.28
C LEU A 164 -15.73 -12.17 -2.03
N PHE A 165 -14.45 -11.91 -2.34
CA PHE A 165 -14.01 -10.78 -3.18
C PHE A 165 -13.50 -11.25 -4.55
N LEU A 166 -12.98 -12.47 -4.66
CA LEU A 166 -12.51 -13.04 -5.94
C LEU A 166 -13.67 -13.61 -6.77
N THR A 167 -14.56 -14.38 -6.15
CA THR A 167 -15.56 -15.21 -6.86
C THR A 167 -17.00 -15.02 -6.38
N CYS A 168 -17.21 -14.21 -5.33
CA CYS A 168 -18.50 -14.05 -4.64
C CYS A 168 -19.10 -15.39 -4.13
N ARG A 169 -18.25 -16.41 -3.92
CA ARG A 169 -18.59 -17.72 -3.32
C ARG A 169 -17.85 -17.88 -1.98
N GLU A 170 -18.35 -18.75 -1.11
CA GLU A 170 -17.70 -19.04 0.19
C GLU A 170 -16.29 -19.64 0.03
N VAL A 171 -16.10 -20.47 -1.01
CA VAL A 171 -14.82 -21.12 -1.33
C VAL A 171 -14.42 -20.77 -2.76
N SER A 172 -13.23 -20.18 -2.90
CA SER A 172 -12.49 -20.11 -4.17
C SER A 172 -11.30 -21.07 -4.15
N THR A 173 -10.96 -21.63 -5.30
CA THR A 173 -9.82 -22.53 -5.50
C THR A 173 -8.62 -21.78 -6.08
N ILE A 174 -7.45 -22.43 -6.12
CA ILE A 174 -6.29 -21.94 -6.87
C ILE A 174 -6.62 -21.80 -8.36
N ALA A 175 -7.54 -22.63 -8.91
CA ALA A 175 -7.98 -22.47 -10.28
C ALA A 175 -8.71 -21.13 -10.49
N ASP A 176 -9.64 -20.73 -9.61
CA ASP A 176 -10.33 -19.44 -9.74
C ASP A 176 -9.37 -18.22 -9.72
N ALA A 177 -8.20 -18.34 -9.08
CA ALA A 177 -7.16 -17.31 -9.05
C ALA A 177 -6.18 -17.38 -10.25
N VAL A 178 -5.91 -18.58 -10.79
CA VAL A 178 -4.86 -18.83 -11.80
C VAL A 178 -5.44 -19.09 -13.19
N GLU A 179 -6.74 -19.35 -13.36
CA GLU A 179 -7.40 -19.63 -14.64
C GLU A 179 -7.10 -18.54 -15.68
N LEU A 180 -7.22 -17.26 -15.29
CA LEU A 180 -6.92 -16.11 -16.14
C LEU A 180 -5.47 -16.13 -16.68
N ILE A 181 -4.52 -16.56 -15.86
CA ILE A 181 -3.09 -16.74 -16.21
C ILE A 181 -2.92 -17.97 -17.12
N GLY A 182 -3.59 -19.07 -16.78
CA GLY A 182 -3.57 -20.34 -17.51
C GLY A 182 -4.21 -20.31 -18.90
N THR A 183 -5.00 -19.28 -19.23
CA THR A 183 -5.65 -19.14 -20.56
C THR A 183 -4.70 -19.03 -21.76
N GLY A 184 -3.37 -18.95 -21.56
CA GLY A 184 -2.40 -18.77 -22.63
C GLY A 184 -2.39 -17.38 -23.28
N LYS A 185 -3.21 -16.44 -22.78
CA LYS A 185 -3.32 -15.06 -23.28
C LYS A 185 -2.19 -14.13 -22.81
N TRP A 186 -1.46 -14.53 -21.77
CA TRP A 186 -0.40 -13.73 -21.14
C TRP A 186 0.96 -14.05 -21.74
N THR A 187 1.74 -13.04 -22.11
CA THR A 187 3.14 -13.25 -22.49
C THR A 187 4.03 -13.39 -21.25
N VAL A 188 5.23 -13.97 -21.40
CA VAL A 188 6.23 -14.05 -20.33
C VAL A 188 6.60 -12.66 -19.77
N ASP A 189 6.48 -11.60 -20.58
CA ASP A 189 6.70 -10.22 -20.14
C ASP A 189 5.54 -9.71 -19.26
N ASP A 190 4.30 -10.07 -19.58
CA ASP A 190 3.13 -9.71 -18.77
C ASP A 190 3.11 -10.48 -17.44
N LEU A 191 3.60 -11.72 -17.42
CA LEU A 191 3.79 -12.47 -16.18
C LEU A 191 4.87 -11.84 -15.28
N LYS A 192 5.94 -11.27 -15.85
CA LYS A 192 6.94 -10.50 -15.07
C LYS A 192 6.38 -9.16 -14.56
N LYS A 193 5.54 -8.49 -15.34
CA LYS A 193 4.79 -7.30 -14.89
C LYS A 193 3.90 -7.64 -13.70
N LEU A 194 3.14 -8.74 -13.80
CA LEU A 194 2.25 -9.25 -12.75
C LEU A 194 3.02 -9.67 -11.49
N ALA A 195 4.12 -10.41 -11.63
CA ALA A 195 4.91 -10.93 -10.50
C ALA A 195 5.69 -9.88 -9.71
N GLY A 196 5.91 -8.67 -10.26
CA GLY A 196 6.53 -7.58 -9.48
C GLY A 196 6.95 -6.34 -10.26
N LEU A 197 7.20 -6.41 -11.57
CA LEU A 197 7.71 -5.23 -12.30
C LEU A 197 6.69 -4.08 -12.38
N ASN A 198 5.38 -4.36 -12.30
CA ASN A 198 4.37 -3.31 -12.15
C ASN A 198 4.49 -2.55 -10.84
N PHE A 199 4.70 -3.28 -9.73
CA PHE A 199 4.87 -2.66 -8.41
C PHE A 199 6.19 -1.89 -8.32
N LEU A 200 7.30 -2.48 -8.81
CA LEU A 200 8.61 -1.82 -8.82
C LEU A 200 8.57 -0.50 -9.60
N ARG A 201 7.88 -0.46 -10.75
CA ARG A 201 7.63 0.79 -11.49
C ARG A 201 6.92 1.85 -10.65
N VAL A 202 5.83 1.46 -9.97
CA VAL A 202 5.05 2.39 -9.13
C VAL A 202 5.91 2.96 -8.02
N PHE A 203 6.66 2.12 -7.31
CA PHE A 203 7.57 2.58 -6.25
C PHE A 203 8.65 3.53 -6.79
N GLN A 204 9.27 3.21 -7.93
CA GLN A 204 10.28 4.08 -8.55
C GLN A 204 9.74 5.47 -8.95
N GLU A 205 8.52 5.57 -9.46
CA GLU A 205 7.90 6.87 -9.78
C GLU A 205 7.50 7.64 -8.49
N VAL A 206 7.05 6.94 -7.44
CA VAL A 206 6.78 7.54 -6.11
C VAL A 206 8.06 8.12 -5.50
N GLU A 207 9.18 7.39 -5.55
CA GLU A 207 10.50 7.87 -5.10
C GLU A 207 11.02 9.05 -5.93
N LYS A 208 10.73 9.07 -7.24
CA LYS A 208 11.10 10.18 -8.12
C LYS A 208 10.33 11.45 -7.77
N ILE A 209 9.03 11.38 -7.49
CA ILE A 209 8.22 12.54 -7.07
C ILE A 209 8.73 13.11 -5.73
N ARG A 210 9.07 12.24 -4.76
CA ARG A 210 9.80 12.64 -3.54
C ARG A 210 11.07 13.43 -3.86
N ASP A 211 11.91 12.90 -4.73
CA ASP A 211 13.21 13.49 -5.02
C ASP A 211 13.11 14.74 -5.93
N GLU A 212 12.01 14.93 -6.66
CA GLU A 212 11.62 16.20 -7.27
C GLU A 212 11.21 17.23 -6.20
N PHE A 213 10.32 16.89 -5.26
CA PHE A 213 9.84 17.80 -4.21
C PHE A 213 10.95 18.18 -3.22
N ARG A 214 11.87 17.24 -2.92
CA ARG A 214 13.09 17.46 -2.15
C ARG A 214 14.04 18.45 -2.84
N ARG A 215 14.28 18.31 -4.15
CA ARG A 215 15.10 19.26 -4.93
C ARG A 215 14.48 20.64 -5.04
N ALA A 216 13.15 20.72 -5.06
CA ALA A 216 12.39 21.97 -5.02
C ALA A 216 12.26 22.58 -3.61
N ASN A 217 12.86 21.96 -2.57
CA ASN A 217 12.76 22.37 -1.17
C ASN A 217 11.31 22.55 -0.66
N VAL A 218 10.39 21.70 -1.10
CA VAL A 218 8.98 21.76 -0.66
C VAL A 218 8.90 21.47 0.85
N PRO A 219 8.41 22.42 1.67
CA PRO A 219 8.32 22.24 3.11
C PRO A 219 7.26 21.19 3.48
N PRO A 220 7.29 20.64 4.71
CA PRO A 220 6.21 19.81 5.23
C PRO A 220 4.88 20.58 5.25
N TYR A 221 3.77 19.87 5.00
CA TYR A 221 2.43 20.46 5.18
C TYR A 221 2.02 20.41 6.65
N GLU A 222 1.50 21.53 7.19
CA GLU A 222 1.24 21.70 8.64
C GLU A 222 -0.20 22.15 9.00
N GLU A 223 -1.17 22.00 8.08
CA GLU A 223 -2.60 22.32 8.31
C GLU A 223 -3.23 21.44 9.41
N VAL A 224 -3.38 21.96 10.63
CA VAL A 224 -3.97 21.22 11.76
C VAL A 224 -5.43 20.86 11.47
N ILE A 225 -5.73 19.56 11.42
CA ILE A 225 -7.11 19.05 11.31
C ILE A 225 -7.86 19.43 12.59
N THR A 226 -8.92 20.24 12.46
CA THR A 226 -9.77 20.61 13.59
C THR A 226 -10.47 19.38 14.16
N PRO A 227 -10.27 19.00 15.44
CA PRO A 227 -10.94 17.84 16.01
C PRO A 227 -12.46 17.99 15.94
N ARG A 228 -13.16 16.90 15.59
CA ARG A 228 -14.63 16.85 15.73
C ARG A 228 -15.01 16.99 17.21
N PRO A 229 -16.16 17.60 17.54
CA PRO A 229 -16.66 17.68 18.92
C PRO A 229 -16.67 16.29 19.59
N LYS A 230 -16.35 16.24 20.88
CA LYS A 230 -15.98 15.00 21.59
C LYS A 230 -17.02 13.87 21.48
N ASP A 231 -16.69 12.85 20.68
CA ASP A 231 -17.24 11.49 20.85
C ASP A 231 -16.49 10.74 21.98
N ASN A 232 -15.17 10.90 22.08
CA ASN A 232 -14.29 10.19 23.02
C ASN A 232 -13.55 11.15 23.98
N ASN A 233 -13.08 10.62 25.11
CA ASN A 233 -12.36 11.37 26.16
C ASN A 233 -10.85 11.03 26.27
N CYS A 234 -10.27 10.37 25.27
CA CYS A 234 -8.88 9.90 25.26
C CYS A 234 -7.86 10.90 24.67
N THR A 235 -8.24 12.18 24.53
CA THR A 235 -7.37 13.22 23.95
C THR A 235 -7.55 14.53 24.70
N SER A 236 -6.45 15.11 25.17
CA SER A 236 -6.41 16.47 25.70
C SER A 236 -6.22 17.47 24.56
N GLN A 237 -6.98 18.56 24.58
CA GLN A 237 -6.60 19.77 23.86
C GLN A 237 -5.54 20.48 24.73
N LEU A 238 -4.35 20.68 24.16
CA LEU A 238 -3.39 21.64 24.71
C LEU A 238 -3.94 23.05 24.44
N VAL A 239 -3.86 23.90 25.46
CA VAL A 239 -4.30 25.31 25.45
C VAL A 239 -3.07 26.20 25.37
#